data_AF-A0A6A5A596-F1
#
_entry.id   AF-A0A6A5A596-F1
#
_cell.length_a   1.000
_cell.length_b   1.000
_cell.length_c   1.000
_cell.angle_alpha   90.00
_cell.angle_beta   90.00
_cell.angle_gamma   90.00
#
_symmetry.space_group_name_H-M   'P 1'
#
loop_
_entity.id
_entity.type
_entity.pdbx_description
1 polymer ?
#
loop_
_entity_poly.entity_id
_entity_poly.type
_entity_poly.pdbx_seq_one_letter_code
_entity_poly.pdbx_strand_id
1 'polypeptide(L)'
;MRPHAVSDAKYLPGVKLVVEVKRQVADDADYEALSELVALDVLANGYVMALLTDLNDDWRFFWVADTRDDGPAPIQRTIINKVCITKPELAFQVIQALLVLPECRSELDLPCFERPIKMRKLNPMAAPGSGDGSGGMIGIRESIERYYDIQSELGPDEDMARALAQQVVRSIPAFSMYPESMDLH
;
A
#
# COMPACT_ATOMS: atom_id res chain seq x y z
N MET A 1 31.00 19.95 5.37
CA MET A 1 30.58 18.77 4.61
C MET A 1 29.08 18.68 4.79
N ARG A 2 28.28 18.91 3.73
CA ARG A 2 26.81 18.90 3.83
C ARG A 2 26.34 17.44 3.78
N PRO A 3 25.47 16.97 4.67
CA PRO A 3 24.86 15.65 4.53
C PRO A 3 24.05 15.64 3.22
N HIS A 4 24.30 14.65 2.37
CA HIS A 4 23.45 14.37 1.22
C HIS A 4 22.39 13.40 1.69
N ALA A 5 21.12 13.81 1.60
CA ALA A 5 20.00 12.91 1.70
C ALA A 5 20.12 11.90 0.56
N VAL A 6 19.87 10.64 0.85
CA VAL A 6 19.97 9.60 -0.16
C VAL A 6 18.63 8.90 -0.20
N SER A 7 17.93 9.04 -1.33
CA SER A 7 16.60 8.46 -1.61
C SER A 7 16.31 7.21 -0.78
N ASP A 8 15.31 7.25 0.09
CA ASP A 8 15.03 6.13 0.99
C ASP A 8 14.62 4.84 0.27
N ALA A 9 14.24 4.95 -1.02
CA ALA A 9 14.01 3.80 -1.90
C ALA A 9 15.23 2.87 -2.01
N LYS A 10 16.47 3.39 -1.90
CA LYS A 10 17.68 2.54 -1.86
C LYS A 10 17.91 1.84 -0.51
N TYR A 11 17.17 2.18 0.54
CA TYR A 11 17.18 1.51 1.85
C TYR A 11 16.07 0.47 2.02
N LEU A 12 15.21 0.30 1.01
CA LEU A 12 14.16 -0.73 0.98
C LEU A 12 14.40 -1.89 -0.01
N PRO A 13 15.65 -2.34 -0.30
CA PRO A 13 15.84 -3.48 -1.19
C PRO A 13 15.28 -4.76 -0.54
N GLY A 14 14.41 -5.46 -1.26
CA GLY A 14 13.80 -6.69 -0.78
C GLY A 14 12.83 -6.51 0.39
N VAL A 15 12.32 -5.30 0.63
CA VAL A 15 11.24 -5.09 1.61
C VAL A 15 9.99 -5.84 1.17
N LYS A 16 9.31 -6.47 2.14
CA LYS A 16 8.09 -7.26 1.88
C LYS A 16 6.98 -6.99 2.87
N LEU A 17 7.30 -6.41 4.01
CA LEU A 17 6.36 -6.26 5.11
C LEU A 17 6.60 -4.90 5.78
N VAL A 18 5.54 -4.12 5.89
CA VAL A 18 5.44 -3.04 6.89
C VAL A 18 4.62 -3.55 8.07
N VAL A 19 5.01 -3.16 9.29
CA VAL A 19 4.39 -3.63 10.52
C VAL A 19 3.98 -2.43 11.35
N GLU A 20 2.68 -2.28 11.56
CA GLU A 20 2.08 -1.32 12.46
C GLU A 20 1.66 -2.03 13.75
N VAL A 21 2.23 -1.60 14.87
CA VAL A 21 1.98 -2.20 16.18
C VAL A 21 1.20 -1.24 17.06
N LYS A 22 0.01 -1.67 17.48
CA LYS A 22 -0.83 -0.92 18.42
C LYS A 22 -0.82 -1.57 19.79
N ARG A 23 -1.09 -0.80 20.85
CA ARG A 23 -1.32 -1.37 22.19
C ARG A 23 -2.60 -2.21 22.24
N GLN A 24 -3.60 -1.79 21.47
CA GLN A 24 -4.87 -2.46 21.25
C GLN A 24 -5.34 -2.03 19.86
N VAL A 25 -5.75 -2.98 19.03
CA VAL A 25 -6.24 -2.65 17.68
C VAL A 25 -7.72 -2.29 17.77
N ALA A 26 -8.06 -1.06 17.39
CA ALA A 26 -9.45 -0.63 17.27
C ALA A 26 -10.07 -1.16 15.95
N ASP A 27 -11.41 -1.18 15.88
CA ASP A 27 -12.11 -1.70 14.70
C ASP A 27 -11.85 -0.87 13.43
N ASP A 28 -11.57 0.42 13.59
CA ASP A 28 -11.28 1.38 12.52
C ASP A 28 -9.78 1.71 12.37
N ALA A 29 -8.90 1.02 13.09
CA ALA A 29 -7.45 1.27 13.06
C ALA A 29 -6.76 0.85 11.75
N ASP A 30 -7.51 0.31 10.79
CA ASP A 30 -6.97 -0.24 9.54
C ASP A 30 -6.35 0.85 8.62
N TYR A 31 -6.83 2.09 8.67
CA TYR A 31 -6.46 3.13 7.70
C TYR A 31 -4.95 3.43 7.63
N GLU A 32 -4.26 3.37 8.77
CA GLU A 32 -2.82 3.63 8.83
C GLU A 32 -2.05 2.50 8.12
N ALA A 33 -2.30 1.25 8.50
CA ALA A 33 -1.70 0.09 7.86
C ALA A 33 -2.05 -0.02 6.36
N LEU A 34 -3.26 0.38 5.95
CA LEU A 34 -3.66 0.44 4.55
C LEU A 34 -2.90 1.52 3.78
N SER A 35 -2.70 2.70 4.37
CA SER A 35 -1.95 3.79 3.75
C SER A 35 -0.48 3.42 3.60
N GLU A 36 0.10 2.77 4.61
CA GLU A 36 1.46 2.23 4.56
C GLU A 36 1.61 1.13 3.52
N LEU A 37 0.63 0.22 3.39
CA LEU A 37 0.61 -0.79 2.33
C LEU A 37 0.69 -0.14 0.95
N VAL A 38 -0.15 0.86 0.69
CA VAL A 38 -0.19 1.55 -0.61
C VAL A 38 1.14 2.25 -0.90
N ALA A 39 1.67 3.00 0.07
CA ALA A 39 2.95 3.68 -0.08
C ALA A 39 4.08 2.68 -0.33
N LEU A 40 4.16 1.62 0.48
CA LEU A 40 5.17 0.58 0.34
C LEU A 40 5.04 -0.15 -1.00
N ASP A 41 3.81 -0.43 -1.46
CA ASP A 41 3.60 -1.10 -2.73
C ASP A 41 3.99 -0.21 -3.92
N VAL A 42 3.84 1.11 -3.84
CA VAL A 42 4.34 2.01 -4.89
C VAL A 42 5.88 2.07 -4.90
N LEU A 43 6.51 2.02 -3.72
CA LEU A 43 7.97 2.20 -3.57
C LEU A 43 8.78 0.91 -3.76
N ALA A 44 8.25 -0.24 -3.34
CA ALA A 44 8.96 -1.51 -3.37
C ALA A 44 8.91 -2.15 -4.76
N ASN A 45 10.02 -2.76 -5.17
CA ASN A 45 10.10 -3.50 -6.44
C ASN A 45 9.27 -4.80 -6.40
N GLY A 46 9.23 -5.47 -5.24
CA GLY A 46 8.54 -6.74 -5.04
C GLY A 46 7.10 -6.59 -4.54
N TYR A 47 6.43 -7.73 -4.36
CA TYR A 47 5.13 -7.82 -3.71
C TYR A 47 5.27 -7.62 -2.20
N VAL A 48 4.36 -6.85 -1.62
CA VAL A 48 4.43 -6.47 -0.20
C VAL A 48 3.10 -6.71 0.51
N MET A 49 3.17 -6.79 1.83
CA MET A 49 2.04 -6.84 2.74
C MET A 49 2.19 -5.76 3.82
N ALA A 50 1.08 -5.40 4.46
CA ALA A 50 1.07 -4.70 5.72
C ALA A 50 0.53 -5.61 6.82
N LEU A 51 1.08 -5.48 8.02
CA LEU A 51 0.61 -6.16 9.23
C LEU A 51 0.20 -5.10 10.26
N LEU A 52 -1.05 -5.13 10.71
CA LEU A 52 -1.51 -4.41 11.88
C LEU A 52 -1.72 -5.41 13.02
N THR A 53 -1.09 -5.17 14.17
CA THR A 53 -1.18 -6.11 15.29
C THR A 53 -1.03 -5.46 16.66
N ASP A 54 -1.57 -6.12 17.70
CA ASP A 54 -1.24 -5.83 19.10
C ASP A 54 -0.20 -6.79 19.70
N LEU A 55 0.35 -7.67 18.87
CA LEU A 55 1.26 -8.77 19.23
C LEU A 55 0.64 -9.83 20.15
N ASN A 56 -0.67 -9.78 20.42
CA ASN A 56 -1.40 -10.79 21.20
C ASN A 56 -2.30 -11.60 20.29
N ASP A 57 -3.58 -11.23 20.18
CA ASP A 57 -4.62 -12.00 19.49
C ASP A 57 -5.27 -11.24 18.33
N ASP A 58 -4.75 -10.05 17.98
CA ASP A 58 -5.16 -9.34 16.77
C ASP A 58 -3.98 -9.24 15.79
N TRP A 59 -4.03 -10.00 14.69
CA TRP A 59 -3.05 -9.97 13.61
C TRP A 59 -3.77 -9.82 12.28
N ARG A 60 -3.75 -8.62 11.71
CA ARG A 60 -4.42 -8.28 10.44
C ARG A 60 -3.38 -8.12 9.35
N PHE A 61 -3.36 -9.04 8.40
CA PHE A 61 -2.52 -8.91 7.21
C PHE A 61 -3.33 -8.33 6.07
N PHE A 62 -2.74 -7.38 5.35
CA PHE A 62 -3.32 -6.71 4.19
C PHE A 62 -2.42 -6.87 2.98
N TRP A 63 -3.02 -7.06 1.81
CA TRP A 63 -2.29 -7.10 0.55
C TRP A 63 -3.16 -6.66 -0.61
N VAL A 64 -2.52 -6.15 -1.66
CA VAL A 64 -3.18 -5.78 -2.91
C VAL A 64 -3.44 -7.05 -3.73
N ALA A 65 -4.65 -7.20 -4.25
CA ALA A 65 -5.08 -8.35 -5.03
C ALA A 65 -6.01 -7.94 -6.17
N ASP A 66 -6.39 -8.90 -7.00
CA ASP A 66 -7.47 -8.74 -7.97
C ASP A 66 -8.72 -9.47 -7.49
N THR A 67 -9.88 -8.84 -7.69
CA THR A 67 -11.12 -9.58 -7.83
C THR A 67 -11.37 -9.89 -9.30
N ARG A 68 -11.88 -11.10 -9.54
CA ARG A 68 -12.61 -11.41 -10.77
C ARG A 68 -14.08 -11.49 -10.40
N ASP A 69 -14.87 -10.61 -10.99
CA ASP A 69 -16.31 -10.73 -10.96
C ASP A 69 -16.69 -11.77 -12.03
N ASP A 70 -17.25 -12.92 -11.62
CA ASP A 70 -17.59 -14.03 -12.53
C ASP A 70 -18.86 -13.75 -13.38
N GLY A 71 -19.27 -12.48 -13.45
CA GLY A 71 -20.39 -12.02 -14.25
C GLY A 71 -20.16 -12.11 -15.76
N PRO A 72 -21.21 -11.88 -16.58
CA PRO A 72 -21.18 -12.04 -18.04
C PRO A 72 -20.20 -11.10 -18.77
N ALA A 73 -19.67 -10.10 -18.08
CA ALA A 73 -18.54 -9.28 -18.51
C ALA A 73 -17.54 -9.19 -17.34
N PRO A 74 -16.50 -10.05 -17.29
CA PRO A 74 -15.59 -10.08 -16.17
C PRO A 74 -14.77 -8.79 -16.12
N ILE A 75 -14.98 -8.00 -15.08
CA ILE A 75 -14.20 -6.80 -14.78
C ILE A 75 -13.18 -7.20 -13.73
N GLN A 76 -11.90 -7.08 -14.07
CA GLN A 76 -10.83 -7.22 -13.09
C GLN A 76 -10.70 -5.92 -12.31
N ARG A 77 -10.96 -5.96 -11.00
CA ARG A 77 -10.81 -4.79 -10.12
C ARG A 77 -9.67 -5.05 -9.15
N THR A 78 -8.79 -4.07 -8.98
CA THR A 78 -7.78 -4.10 -7.93
C THR A 78 -8.44 -3.77 -6.60
N ILE A 79 -8.23 -4.63 -5.61
CA ILE A 79 -8.76 -4.50 -4.26
C ILE A 79 -7.65 -4.67 -3.23
N ILE A 80 -7.94 -4.29 -1.98
CA ILE A 80 -7.13 -4.68 -0.84
C ILE A 80 -7.85 -5.82 -0.12
N ASN A 81 -7.18 -6.96 0.01
CA ASN A 81 -7.64 -8.08 0.81
C ASN A 81 -7.11 -7.95 2.24
N LYS A 82 -7.87 -8.53 3.17
CA LYS A 82 -7.55 -8.59 4.60
C LYS A 82 -7.73 -10.01 5.11
N VAL A 83 -6.85 -10.45 5.99
CA VAL A 83 -7.08 -11.63 6.84
C VAL A 83 -6.78 -11.31 8.29
N CYS A 84 -7.67 -11.77 9.18
CA CYS A 84 -7.48 -11.66 10.62
C CYS A 84 -7.06 -13.03 11.17
N ILE A 85 -5.98 -13.05 11.93
CA ILE A 85 -5.45 -14.24 12.59
C ILE A 85 -5.40 -13.96 14.09
N THR A 86 -5.94 -14.88 14.89
CA THR A 86 -5.93 -14.76 16.37
C THR A 86 -4.80 -15.54 17.04
N LYS A 87 -4.12 -16.38 16.27
CA LYS A 87 -3.06 -17.26 16.74
C LYS A 87 -1.69 -16.73 16.30
N PRO A 88 -0.83 -16.28 17.22
CA PRO A 88 0.51 -15.80 16.88
C PRO A 88 1.31 -16.79 16.04
N GLU A 89 1.22 -18.09 16.35
CA GLU A 89 1.96 -19.13 15.62
C GLU A 89 1.60 -19.19 14.13
N LEU A 90 0.34 -18.90 13.77
CA LEU A 90 -0.08 -18.81 12.37
C LEU A 90 0.38 -17.48 11.74
N ALA A 91 0.32 -16.38 12.48
CA ALA A 91 0.79 -15.08 12.01
C ALA A 91 2.29 -15.10 11.69
N PHE A 92 3.11 -15.72 12.56
CA PHE A 92 4.54 -15.90 12.31
C PHE A 92 4.82 -16.79 11.10
N GLN A 93 3.99 -17.81 10.84
CA GLN A 93 4.13 -18.62 9.61
C GLN A 93 3.87 -17.79 8.34
N VAL A 94 2.91 -16.87 8.37
CA VAL A 94 2.68 -15.93 7.26
C VAL A 94 3.92 -15.05 7.04
N ILE A 95 4.48 -14.47 8.11
CA ILE A 95 5.69 -13.64 8.04
C ILE A 95 6.85 -14.45 7.46
N GLN A 96 7.07 -15.68 7.94
CA GLN A 96 8.14 -16.55 7.43
C GLN A 96 7.97 -16.86 5.94
N ALA A 97 6.76 -17.25 5.52
CA ALA A 97 6.46 -17.56 4.13
C ALA A 97 6.71 -16.34 3.21
N LEU A 98 6.33 -15.14 3.67
CA LEU A 98 6.56 -13.90 2.96
C LEU A 98 8.06 -13.60 2.84
N LEU A 99 8.83 -13.72 3.92
CA LEU A 99 10.27 -13.44 3.92
C LEU A 99 11.06 -14.34 2.97
N VAL A 100 10.63 -15.58 2.74
CA VAL A 100 11.29 -16.50 1.79
C VAL A 100 10.76 -16.41 0.35
N LEU A 101 9.69 -15.65 0.11
CA LEU A 101 9.07 -15.54 -1.21
C LEU A 101 10.01 -14.85 -2.23
N PRO A 102 10.31 -15.43 -3.40
CA PRO A 102 11.09 -14.72 -4.42
C PRO A 102 10.39 -13.42 -4.87
N GLU A 103 11.15 -12.34 -5.14
CA GLU A 103 10.58 -11.03 -5.49
C GLU A 103 9.63 -11.07 -6.71
N CYS A 104 9.90 -11.96 -7.67
CA CYS A 104 9.10 -12.12 -8.88
C CYS A 104 7.83 -12.96 -8.70
N ARG A 105 7.61 -13.58 -7.52
CA ARG A 105 6.49 -14.49 -7.28
C ARG A 105 5.34 -13.74 -6.59
N SER A 106 4.19 -13.69 -7.26
CA SER A 106 2.95 -13.09 -6.72
C SER A 106 2.14 -14.04 -5.84
N GLU A 107 2.40 -15.35 -5.90
CA GLU A 107 1.60 -16.35 -5.21
C GLU A 107 2.28 -16.82 -3.93
N LEU A 108 1.56 -16.73 -2.81
CA LEU A 108 2.04 -17.08 -1.49
C LEU A 108 1.18 -18.20 -0.91
N ASP A 109 1.81 -19.35 -0.68
CA ASP A 109 1.20 -20.49 -0.02
C ASP A 109 1.20 -20.24 1.49
N LEU A 110 0.01 -20.21 2.10
CA LEU A 110 -0.15 -19.94 3.52
C LEU A 110 -0.90 -21.09 4.20
N PRO A 111 -0.43 -21.60 5.34
CA PRO A 111 -1.05 -22.74 6.04
C PRO A 111 -2.44 -22.43 6.58
N CYS A 112 -2.79 -21.14 6.74
CA CYS A 112 -4.13 -20.69 7.13
C CYS A 112 -5.11 -20.59 5.95
N PHE A 113 -4.68 -20.84 4.70
CA PHE A 113 -5.52 -20.79 3.52
C PHE A 113 -5.51 -22.12 2.77
N GLU A 114 -6.67 -22.53 2.25
CA GLU A 114 -6.79 -23.76 1.44
C GLU A 114 -6.10 -23.64 0.08
N ARG A 115 -5.91 -22.41 -0.41
CA ARG A 115 -5.29 -22.11 -1.70
C ARG A 115 -4.28 -20.97 -1.54
N PRO A 116 -3.20 -20.95 -2.34
CA PRO A 116 -2.29 -19.82 -2.36
C PRO A 116 -3.02 -18.50 -2.61
N ILE A 117 -2.63 -17.48 -1.86
CA ILE A 117 -3.10 -16.11 -2.11
C ILE A 117 -2.32 -15.53 -3.28
N LYS A 118 -2.98 -14.67 -4.07
CA LYS A 118 -2.35 -13.97 -5.20
C LYS A 118 -2.25 -12.49 -4.89
N MET A 119 -1.03 -11.98 -4.86
CA MET A 119 -0.71 -10.57 -4.69
C MET A 119 -0.58 -9.87 -6.04
N ARG A 120 -0.86 -8.58 -6.05
CA ARG A 120 -0.75 -7.71 -7.22
C ARG A 120 0.01 -6.44 -6.83
N LYS A 121 0.75 -5.88 -7.79
CA LYS A 121 1.31 -4.54 -7.68
C LYS A 121 0.28 -3.51 -8.14
N LEU A 122 0.16 -2.43 -7.41
CA LEU A 122 -0.44 -1.20 -7.88
C LEU A 122 0.39 -0.69 -9.06
N ASN A 123 -0.30 -0.23 -10.09
CA ASN A 123 0.36 0.41 -11.21
C ASN A 123 0.45 1.91 -10.92
N PRO A 124 1.65 2.46 -10.63
CA PRO A 124 1.82 3.87 -10.29
C PRO A 124 1.52 4.82 -11.46
N MET A 125 1.37 4.28 -12.69
CA MET A 125 1.01 5.04 -13.90
C MET A 125 -0.50 5.01 -14.22
N ALA A 126 -1.33 4.29 -13.46
CA ALA A 126 -2.75 4.14 -13.76
C ALA A 126 -3.65 5.25 -13.15
N ALA A 127 -3.14 6.48 -13.05
CA ALA A 127 -4.01 7.62 -12.80
C ALA A 127 -4.91 7.82 -14.04
N PRO A 128 -6.25 7.90 -13.89
CA PRO A 128 -7.11 8.23 -15.02
C PRO A 128 -6.81 9.66 -15.45
N GLY A 129 -6.61 9.85 -16.76
CA GLY A 129 -6.38 11.16 -17.34
C GLY A 129 -7.58 12.08 -17.16
N SER A 130 -7.33 13.29 -16.67
CA SER A 130 -8.05 14.47 -17.10
C SER A 130 -7.17 15.16 -18.14
N GLY A 131 -7.59 15.06 -19.39
CA GLY A 131 -6.91 15.71 -20.50
C GLY A 131 -7.17 17.20 -20.48
N ASP A 132 -6.14 17.96 -20.15
CA ASP A 132 -5.90 19.30 -20.69
C ASP A 132 -4.42 19.66 -20.47
N GLY A 133 -3.72 19.83 -21.58
CA GLY A 133 -2.27 20.00 -21.59
C GLY A 133 -1.85 21.30 -20.93
N SER A 134 -1.02 21.19 -19.89
CA SER A 134 0.17 22.03 -19.65
C SER A 134 0.68 21.77 -18.23
N GLY A 135 1.75 20.98 -18.13
CA GLY A 135 2.46 20.71 -16.87
C GLY A 135 2.78 19.24 -16.75
N GLY A 136 4.05 18.88 -16.94
CA GLY A 136 4.51 17.48 -16.90
C GLY A 136 4.00 16.78 -15.65
N MET A 137 3.16 15.77 -15.85
CA MET A 137 2.54 15.01 -14.78
C MET A 137 3.60 14.08 -14.18
N ILE A 138 4.03 14.40 -12.97
CA ILE A 138 4.97 13.61 -12.19
C ILE A 138 4.21 12.36 -11.74
N GLY A 139 4.74 11.17 -12.06
CA GLY A 139 4.13 9.90 -11.68
C GLY A 139 4.00 9.79 -10.16
N ILE A 140 3.05 9.01 -9.63
CA ILE A 140 2.81 8.90 -8.17
C ILE A 140 4.11 8.61 -7.42
N ARG A 141 4.91 7.70 -7.97
CA ARG A 141 6.23 7.37 -7.43
C ARG A 141 7.14 8.59 -7.33
N GLU A 142 7.24 9.37 -8.40
CA GLU A 142 8.08 10.56 -8.45
C GLU A 142 7.56 11.67 -7.50
N SER A 143 6.23 11.75 -7.30
CA SER A 143 5.63 12.65 -6.30
C SER A 143 5.98 12.23 -4.86
N ILE A 144 5.97 10.92 -4.56
CA ILE A 144 6.38 10.39 -3.25
C ILE A 144 7.87 10.64 -3.02
N GLU A 145 8.72 10.34 -4.01
CA GLU A 145 10.16 10.58 -3.92
C GLU A 145 10.46 12.07 -3.66
N ARG A 146 9.77 12.97 -4.36
CA ARG A 146 9.89 14.41 -4.14
C ARG A 146 9.44 14.86 -2.76
N TYR A 147 8.38 14.28 -2.20
CA TYR A 147 7.94 14.60 -0.83
C TYR A 147 9.03 14.29 0.18
N TYR A 148 9.65 13.11 0.09
CA TYR A 148 10.74 12.72 0.98
C TYR A 148 11.99 13.59 0.78
N ASP A 149 12.33 13.97 -0.46
CA ASP A 149 13.43 14.91 -0.73
C ASP A 149 13.21 16.25 -0.02
N ILE A 150 12.01 16.82 -0.14
CA ILE A 150 11.67 18.12 0.49
C ILE A 150 11.61 18.00 2.01
N GLN A 151 10.99 16.94 2.53
CA GLN A 151 10.94 16.66 3.96
C GLN A 151 12.35 16.56 4.56
N SER A 152 13.28 15.95 3.84
CA SER A 152 14.67 15.83 4.30
C SER A 152 15.42 17.17 4.36
N GLU A 153 15.02 18.18 3.59
CA GLU A 153 15.66 19.49 3.56
C GLU A 153 14.99 20.51 4.49
N LEU A 154 13.65 20.48 4.55
CA LEU A 154 12.84 21.52 5.20
C LEU A 154 12.05 21.03 6.42
N GLY A 155 12.08 19.73 6.69
CA GLY A 155 11.20 19.09 7.68
C GLY A 155 9.82 18.73 7.10
N PRO A 156 8.98 18.02 7.86
CA PRO A 156 7.67 17.56 7.39
C PRO A 156 6.74 18.72 7.03
N ASP A 157 6.23 18.69 5.80
CA ASP A 157 5.22 19.62 5.27
C ASP A 157 3.86 18.90 5.20
N GLU A 158 2.92 19.28 6.05
CA GLU A 158 1.61 18.64 6.15
C GLU A 158 0.72 18.90 4.93
N ASP A 159 0.82 20.09 4.32
CA ASP A 159 0.02 20.45 3.15
C ASP A 159 0.48 19.65 1.93
N MET A 160 1.79 19.46 1.79
CA MET A 160 2.38 18.61 0.76
C MET A 160 2.04 17.13 0.95
N ALA A 161 2.10 16.63 2.19
CA ALA A 161 1.68 15.27 2.52
C ALA A 161 0.20 15.04 2.15
N ARG A 162 -0.66 16.03 2.45
CA ARG A 162 -2.09 15.98 2.11
C ARG A 162 -2.32 15.97 0.60
N ALA A 163 -1.63 16.82 -0.15
CA ALA A 163 -1.74 16.86 -1.61
C ALA A 163 -1.28 15.53 -2.25
N LEU A 164 -0.20 14.95 -1.74
CA LEU A 164 0.29 13.64 -2.18
C LEU A 164 -0.73 12.53 -1.89
N ALA A 165 -1.27 12.49 -0.68
CA ALA A 165 -2.30 11.53 -0.29
C ALA A 165 -3.53 11.63 -1.21
N GLN A 166 -3.99 12.85 -1.53
CA GLN A 166 -5.09 13.08 -2.46
C GLN A 166 -4.77 12.58 -3.87
N GLN A 167 -3.55 12.81 -4.37
CA GLN A 167 -3.11 12.30 -5.67
C GLN A 167 -3.09 10.77 -5.70
N VAL A 168 -2.60 10.13 -4.64
CA VAL A 168 -2.60 8.66 -4.47
C VAL A 168 -4.02 8.12 -4.44
N VAL A 169 -4.91 8.69 -3.61
CA VAL A 169 -6.31 8.23 -3.48
C VAL A 169 -7.05 8.32 -4.82
N ARG A 170 -6.90 9.42 -5.56
CA ARG A 170 -7.53 9.59 -6.89
C ARG A 170 -7.03 8.60 -7.93
N SER A 171 -5.83 8.05 -7.75
CA SER A 171 -5.28 7.04 -8.65
C SER A 171 -5.75 5.61 -8.36
N ILE A 172 -6.39 5.38 -7.20
CA ILE A 172 -6.92 4.07 -6.83
C ILE A 172 -8.33 3.93 -7.44
N PRO A 173 -8.59 2.98 -8.36
CA PRO A 173 -9.87 2.87 -9.06
C PRO A 173 -11.08 2.71 -8.15
N ALA A 174 -10.92 2.08 -6.97
CA ALA A 174 -11.98 1.90 -5.99
C ALA A 174 -12.42 3.22 -5.31
N PHE A 175 -11.55 4.23 -5.27
CA PHE A 175 -11.83 5.54 -4.64
C PHE A 175 -12.07 6.67 -5.66
N SER A 176 -11.67 6.49 -6.92
CA SER A 176 -11.93 7.44 -8.02
C SER A 176 -13.43 7.64 -8.32
N MET A 177 -14.33 6.80 -7.80
CA MET A 177 -15.79 6.90 -7.99
C MET A 177 -16.50 7.83 -7.00
N TYR A 178 -15.81 8.45 -6.04
CA TYR A 178 -16.40 9.45 -5.15
C TYR A 178 -16.01 10.86 -5.61
N PRO A 179 -16.89 11.58 -6.34
CA PRO A 179 -16.66 13.00 -6.61
C PRO A 179 -16.73 13.81 -5.30
N GLU A 180 -15.80 14.74 -5.13
CA GLU A 180 -15.89 15.84 -4.17
C GLU A 180 -17.14 16.67 -4.50
N SER A 181 -18.27 16.33 -3.88
CA SER A 181 -19.41 17.24 -3.79
C SER A 181 -20.17 16.97 -2.51
N MET A 182 -19.61 17.45 -1.40
CA MET A 182 -20.39 17.97 -0.28
C MET A 182 -19.72 19.26 0.20
N ASP A 183 -19.83 20.30 -0.63
CA ASP A 183 -19.85 21.67 -0.11
C ASP A 183 -21.08 21.77 0.79
N LEU A 184 -20.85 21.76 2.11
CA LEU A 184 -21.83 22.10 3.11
C LEU A 184 -22.00 23.62 3.12
N HIS A 185 -23.11 24.08 2.53
CA HIS A 185 -23.71 25.38 2.83
C HIS A 185 -24.62 25.26 4.06
#